data_AF-A0A1T4YRL9-F1
#
_entry.id   AF-A0A1T4YRL9-F1
#
_cell.length_a   1.000
_cell.length_b   1.000
_cell.length_c   1.000
_cell.angle_alpha   90.00
_cell.angle_beta   90.00
_cell.angle_gamma   90.00
#
_symmetry.space_group_name_H-M   'P 1'
#
loop_
_entity.id
_entity.type
_entity.pdbx_description
1 polymer ?
#
loop_
_entity_poly.entity_id
_entity_poly.type
_entity_poly.pdbx_seq_one_letter_code
_entity_poly.pdbx_strand_id
1 'polypeptide(L)'
;MKKGLFLIGVLLLASCSGKPAQMLPSSQSSVIDWVDFVNWNDTTYTANYETNEMDKVWKTERVLGEVTYTLDGHAGANHTSKNGDAAYLPKGTKLYEIKGYDPAFRILANDKIYEVSEAGKAEKVEDFLDIEGKVNRVILQSEEDLSFIGEFSEVHTKEFIDELLLLPYEEAGRTTEGKRVFFGIELTDGSMTRSLYWPETGYINYGTTASERLKEIFEAEMKASNY
;
A
#
# COMPACT_ATOMS: atom_id res chain seq x y z
N MET A 1 -38.78 39.08 69.08
CA MET A 1 -37.97 39.06 70.32
C MET A 1 -37.04 37.86 70.27
N LYS A 2 -35.71 38.08 70.42
CA LYS A 2 -34.67 37.25 71.06
C LYS A 2 -34.86 35.72 71.04
N LYS A 3 -33.91 34.84 70.70
CA LYS A 3 -32.45 34.76 70.44
C LYS A 3 -32.29 33.33 69.86
N GLY A 4 -31.47 33.03 68.86
CA GLY A 4 -30.01 33.08 68.91
C GLY A 4 -29.46 31.65 69.05
N LEU A 5 -28.45 31.35 68.24
CA LEU A 5 -27.50 30.24 68.36
C LEU A 5 -27.94 28.86 67.79
N PHE A 6 -27.46 28.51 66.59
CA PHE A 6 -26.89 27.18 66.38
C PHE A 6 -25.70 27.24 65.42
N LEU A 7 -24.72 26.42 65.76
CA LEU A 7 -23.29 26.47 65.47
C LEU A 7 -22.91 26.65 63.99
N ILE A 8 -21.99 27.60 63.79
CA ILE A 8 -21.13 27.74 62.61
C ILE A 8 -20.21 26.51 62.50
N GLY A 9 -20.15 25.97 61.28
CA GLY A 9 -19.39 24.79 60.91
C GLY A 9 -17.89 24.93 61.10
N VAL A 10 -17.31 23.82 61.55
CA VAL A 10 -15.88 23.53 61.49
C VAL A 10 -15.77 22.20 60.74
N LEU A 11 -15.67 22.25 59.42
CA LEU A 11 -15.11 21.16 58.64
C LEU A 11 -13.61 21.42 58.51
N LEU A 12 -12.83 20.71 59.32
CA LEU A 12 -11.39 20.61 59.18
C LEU A 12 -11.10 19.81 57.90
N LEU A 13 -10.74 20.51 56.83
CA LEU A 13 -10.09 19.90 55.66
C LEU A 13 -8.68 19.48 56.08
N ALA A 14 -8.49 18.18 56.30
CA ALA A 14 -7.17 17.58 56.36
C ALA A 14 -6.52 17.71 54.97
N SER A 15 -5.66 18.71 54.82
CA SER A 15 -4.75 18.84 53.69
C SER A 15 -3.63 17.81 53.86
N CYS A 16 -3.81 16.64 53.25
CA CYS A 16 -2.70 15.74 53.00
C CYS A 16 -1.90 16.28 51.82
N SER A 17 -0.69 16.76 52.11
CA SER A 17 0.37 17.06 51.15
C SER A 17 0.77 15.78 50.39
N GLY A 18 0.07 15.50 49.30
CA GLY A 18 0.45 14.51 48.28
C GLY A 18 0.93 15.24 47.03
N LYS A 19 2.15 14.96 46.61
CA LYS A 19 2.78 15.52 45.40
C LYS A 19 1.81 15.39 44.21
N PRO A 20 1.67 16.40 43.32
CA PRO A 20 0.95 16.21 42.08
C PRO A 20 1.63 15.06 41.34
N ALA A 21 0.93 13.94 41.20
CA ALA A 21 1.28 12.92 40.24
C ALA A 21 1.27 13.64 38.89
N GLN A 22 2.47 13.93 38.38
CA GLN A 22 2.65 14.11 36.95
C GLN A 22 2.00 12.87 36.33
N MET A 23 0.83 13.05 35.72
CA MET A 23 0.38 12.16 34.66
C MET A 23 1.43 12.33 33.57
N LEU A 24 2.52 11.59 33.69
CA LEU A 24 3.27 11.16 32.52
C LEU A 24 2.22 10.48 31.64
N PRO A 25 2.08 10.88 30.37
CA PRO A 25 1.39 10.02 29.43
C PRO A 25 2.16 8.71 29.51
N SER A 26 1.53 7.65 30.02
CA SER A 26 2.04 6.33 29.76
C SER A 26 2.15 6.27 28.25
N SER A 27 3.35 6.00 27.74
CA SER A 27 3.52 5.51 26.39
C SER A 27 2.71 4.23 26.33
N GLN A 28 1.41 4.34 26.02
CA GLN A 28 0.63 3.24 25.50
C GLN A 28 1.35 2.89 24.20
N SER A 29 2.29 1.97 24.31
CA SER A 29 2.92 1.31 23.18
C SER A 29 1.84 0.46 22.55
N SER A 30 0.93 1.09 21.81
CA SER A 30 0.12 0.38 20.83
C SER A 30 1.13 -0.24 19.86
N VAL A 31 1.18 -1.57 19.82
CA VAL A 31 1.85 -2.25 18.72
C VAL A 31 1.02 -1.94 17.49
N ILE A 32 1.60 -1.17 16.57
CA ILE A 32 0.97 -0.81 15.31
C ILE A 32 1.33 -1.94 14.34
N ASP A 33 0.32 -2.55 13.77
CA ASP A 33 0.50 -3.48 12.66
C ASP A 33 0.55 -2.66 11.37
N TRP A 34 1.73 -2.63 10.75
CA TRP A 34 1.99 -1.83 9.56
C TRP A 34 1.74 -2.67 8.30
N VAL A 35 1.41 -2.02 7.18
CA VAL A 35 1.61 -2.66 5.88
C VAL A 35 3.12 -2.83 5.67
N ASP A 36 3.58 -3.98 5.16
CA ASP A 36 5.02 -4.19 4.85
C ASP A 36 5.43 -3.29 3.67
N PHE A 37 5.94 -2.10 3.98
CA PHE A 37 6.33 -1.10 2.98
C PHE A 37 7.76 -0.59 3.16
N VAL A 38 8.30 0.00 2.09
CA VAL A 38 9.53 0.79 2.04
C VAL A 38 9.26 2.11 1.33
N ASN A 39 9.71 3.22 1.90
CA ASN A 39 9.68 4.53 1.27
C ASN A 39 11.07 4.88 0.71
N TRP A 40 11.17 5.09 -0.60
CA TRP A 40 12.43 5.45 -1.25
C TRP A 40 12.17 6.34 -2.46
N ASN A 41 12.98 7.40 -2.61
CA ASN A 41 12.91 8.35 -3.73
C ASN A 41 11.50 8.92 -3.99
N ASP A 42 10.82 9.32 -2.92
CA ASP A 42 9.45 9.85 -2.90
C ASP A 42 8.40 8.84 -3.42
N THR A 43 8.73 7.55 -3.43
CA THR A 43 7.86 6.44 -3.85
C THR A 43 7.65 5.49 -2.68
N THR A 44 6.40 5.08 -2.46
CA THR A 44 6.06 4.01 -1.51
C THR A 44 6.00 2.69 -2.26
N TYR A 45 6.71 1.68 -1.76
CA TYR A 45 6.67 0.32 -2.26
C TYR A 45 6.12 -0.62 -1.20
N THR A 46 5.21 -1.51 -1.56
CA THR A 46 4.64 -2.54 -0.68
C THR A 46 5.15 -3.93 -1.06
N ALA A 47 5.36 -4.79 -0.08
CA ALA A 47 5.80 -6.16 -0.33
C ALA A 47 4.79 -6.91 -1.19
N ASN A 48 5.26 -7.53 -2.28
CA ASN A 48 4.42 -8.39 -3.11
C ASN A 48 4.47 -9.82 -2.54
N TYR A 49 3.45 -10.19 -1.75
CA TYR A 49 3.42 -11.46 -1.03
C TYR A 49 3.52 -12.69 -1.94
N GLU A 50 2.75 -12.72 -3.04
CA GLU A 50 2.73 -13.85 -3.97
C GLU A 50 4.07 -14.07 -4.66
N THR A 51 4.68 -12.97 -5.13
CA THR A 51 6.00 -13.02 -5.77
C THR A 51 7.08 -13.42 -4.77
N ASN A 52 6.91 -13.05 -3.50
CA ASN A 52 7.82 -13.42 -2.40
C ASN A 52 7.67 -14.87 -1.93
N GLU A 53 6.58 -15.54 -2.26
CA GLU A 53 6.39 -16.99 -2.02
C GLU A 53 6.98 -17.86 -3.14
N MET A 54 7.36 -17.25 -4.27
CA MET A 54 8.03 -17.96 -5.35
C MET A 54 9.43 -18.43 -4.93
N ASP A 55 9.79 -19.67 -5.25
CA ASP A 55 11.17 -20.16 -5.18
C ASP A 55 12.00 -19.62 -6.35
N LYS A 56 12.21 -18.29 -6.37
CA LYS A 56 12.89 -17.57 -7.45
C LYS A 56 13.98 -16.68 -6.88
N VAL A 57 15.20 -16.89 -7.37
CA VAL A 57 16.34 -16.03 -7.06
C VAL A 57 16.39 -14.86 -8.03
N TRP A 58 16.16 -13.66 -7.51
CA TRP A 58 16.22 -12.43 -8.29
C TRP A 58 17.66 -11.94 -8.46
N LYS A 59 18.03 -11.61 -9.70
CA LYS A 59 19.34 -11.01 -9.99
C LYS A 59 19.26 -9.51 -9.77
N THR A 60 20.28 -8.95 -9.11
CA THR A 60 20.39 -7.51 -8.88
C THR A 60 21.43 -6.87 -9.79
N GLU A 61 21.31 -5.58 -10.07
CA GLU A 61 22.31 -4.83 -10.85
C GLU A 61 23.12 -3.86 -10.00
N ARG A 62 22.45 -2.99 -9.22
CA ARG A 62 23.11 -2.03 -8.33
C ARG A 62 22.36 -1.79 -7.03
N VAL A 63 23.06 -1.22 -6.07
CA VAL A 63 22.49 -0.68 -4.83
C VAL A 63 21.85 0.68 -5.14
N LEU A 64 20.58 0.84 -4.77
CA LEU A 64 19.79 2.07 -4.91
C LEU A 64 19.91 2.97 -3.69
N GLY A 65 20.01 2.36 -2.51
CA GLY A 65 20.02 3.06 -1.23
C GLY A 65 19.99 2.09 -0.06
N GLU A 66 19.58 2.59 1.10
CA GLU A 66 19.42 1.79 2.30
C GLU A 66 18.28 2.31 3.17
N VAL A 67 17.73 1.41 3.99
CA VAL A 67 16.79 1.75 5.05
C VAL A 67 17.54 2.52 6.13
N THR A 68 17.02 3.70 6.49
CA THR A 68 17.59 4.57 7.53
C THR A 68 16.81 4.52 8.84
N TYR A 69 15.55 4.08 8.80
CA TYR A 69 14.66 3.99 9.94
C TYR A 69 13.65 2.85 9.79
N THR A 70 13.49 2.04 10.84
CA THR A 70 12.48 0.97 10.92
C THR A 70 11.34 1.47 11.79
N LEU A 71 10.10 1.34 11.32
CA LEU A 71 8.92 1.83 12.05
C LEU A 71 8.48 0.86 13.14
N ASP A 72 8.49 -0.44 12.87
CA ASP A 72 8.06 -1.46 13.82
C ASP A 72 8.81 -1.33 15.15
N GLY A 73 8.06 -1.24 16.25
CA GLY A 73 8.58 -1.02 17.59
C GLY A 73 9.20 0.37 17.88
N HIS A 74 9.26 1.29 16.91
CA HIS A 74 9.93 2.58 17.05
C HIS A 74 9.05 3.81 16.73
N ALA A 75 8.09 3.67 15.82
CA ALA A 75 7.22 4.76 15.37
C ALA A 75 5.85 4.72 16.08
N GLY A 76 5.30 5.91 16.35
CA GLY A 76 3.92 6.07 16.84
C GLY A 76 2.91 6.24 15.70
N ALA A 77 1.62 6.21 16.03
CA ALA A 77 0.53 6.27 15.04
C ALA A 77 0.44 7.62 14.28
N ASN A 78 1.12 8.65 14.78
CA ASN A 78 1.23 9.96 14.16
C ASN A 78 2.51 10.13 13.32
N HIS A 79 3.29 9.06 13.11
CA HIS A 79 4.47 9.10 12.25
C HIS A 79 4.06 9.30 10.79
N THR A 80 4.71 10.24 10.13
CA THR A 80 4.58 10.43 8.68
C THR A 80 5.78 9.80 8.01
N SER A 81 5.52 8.77 7.20
CA SER A 81 6.56 8.06 6.45
C SER A 81 7.32 9.01 5.52
N LYS A 82 8.61 8.75 5.36
CA LYS A 82 9.52 9.52 4.49
C LYS A 82 10.59 8.62 3.88
N ASN A 83 11.34 9.15 2.92
CA ASN A 83 12.46 8.43 2.30
C ASN A 83 13.42 7.81 3.32
N GLY A 84 13.71 6.51 3.12
CA GLY A 84 14.55 5.70 3.99
C GLY A 84 13.80 5.04 5.15
N ASP A 85 12.48 5.24 5.26
CA ASP A 85 11.65 4.51 6.22
C ASP A 85 11.25 3.14 5.65
N ALA A 86 11.19 2.13 6.52
CA ALA A 86 10.58 0.84 6.21
C ALA A 86 9.75 0.36 7.40
N ALA A 87 8.64 -0.32 7.11
CA ALA A 87 7.78 -0.88 8.14
C ALA A 87 8.55 -1.87 9.03
N TYR A 88 9.15 -2.89 8.41
CA TYR A 88 9.77 -4.01 9.13
C TYR A 88 11.24 -4.25 8.80
N LEU A 89 11.77 -3.69 7.71
CA LEU A 89 13.17 -3.90 7.35
C LEU A 89 14.10 -3.21 8.36
N PRO A 90 15.15 -3.90 8.85
CA PRO A 90 16.12 -3.30 9.76
C PRO A 90 16.85 -2.11 9.12
N LYS A 91 17.18 -1.11 9.92
CA LYS A 91 18.11 -0.04 9.53
C LYS A 91 19.43 -0.62 8.97
N GLY A 92 19.88 -0.07 7.85
CA GLY A 92 21.07 -0.52 7.11
C GLY A 92 20.78 -1.57 6.04
N THR A 93 19.55 -2.09 5.95
CA THR A 93 19.14 -2.99 4.86
C THR A 93 19.30 -2.27 3.52
N LYS A 94 20.01 -2.90 2.59
CA LYS A 94 20.23 -2.36 1.25
C LYS A 94 19.01 -2.56 0.36
N LEU A 95 18.74 -1.54 -0.46
CA LEU A 95 17.73 -1.58 -1.52
C LEU A 95 18.44 -1.78 -2.85
N TYR A 96 17.93 -2.68 -3.68
CA TYR A 96 18.57 -3.08 -4.92
C TYR A 96 17.65 -2.92 -6.13
N GLU A 97 18.26 -2.55 -7.25
CA GLU A 97 17.66 -2.66 -8.57
C GLU A 97 17.63 -4.12 -9.00
N ILE A 98 16.47 -4.55 -9.50
CA ILE A 98 16.27 -5.89 -10.05
C ILE A 98 16.62 -5.87 -11.53
N LYS A 99 17.44 -6.81 -11.96
CA LYS A 99 17.82 -6.92 -13.36
C LYS A 99 16.60 -7.13 -14.26
N GLY A 100 16.43 -6.23 -15.22
CA GLY A 100 15.34 -6.27 -16.21
C GLY A 100 14.09 -5.47 -15.82
N TYR A 101 14.10 -4.78 -14.68
CA TYR A 101 13.02 -3.91 -14.23
C TYR A 101 13.53 -2.54 -13.83
N ASP A 102 12.77 -1.51 -14.19
CA ASP A 102 12.96 -0.15 -13.69
C ASP A 102 12.66 -0.11 -12.18
N PRO A 103 13.56 0.48 -11.35
CA PRO A 103 13.30 0.72 -9.93
C PRO A 103 12.02 1.50 -9.62
N ALA A 104 11.48 2.28 -10.56
CA ALA A 104 10.20 2.95 -10.40
C ALA A 104 9.04 1.95 -10.20
N PHE A 105 9.15 0.76 -10.80
CA PHE A 105 8.16 -0.30 -10.62
C PHE A 105 8.40 -1.10 -9.35
N ARG A 106 9.61 -1.62 -9.19
CA ARG A 106 9.90 -2.54 -8.10
C ARG A 106 11.37 -2.63 -7.74
N ILE A 107 11.59 -2.95 -6.48
CA ILE A 107 12.91 -3.05 -5.87
C ILE A 107 13.02 -4.34 -5.06
N LEU A 108 14.25 -4.78 -4.82
CA LEU A 108 14.56 -5.92 -3.96
C LEU A 108 15.18 -5.42 -2.64
N ALA A 109 14.71 -5.93 -1.51
CA ALA A 109 15.31 -5.69 -0.21
C ALA A 109 15.12 -6.92 0.69
N ASN A 110 16.20 -7.42 1.28
CA ASN A 110 16.19 -8.59 2.16
C ASN A 110 15.45 -9.81 1.54
N ASP A 111 15.82 -10.13 0.30
CA ASP A 111 15.26 -11.21 -0.51
C ASP A 111 13.75 -11.11 -0.79
N LYS A 112 13.13 -9.95 -0.50
CA LYS A 112 11.75 -9.63 -0.82
C LYS A 112 11.66 -8.58 -1.93
N ILE A 113 10.72 -8.80 -2.83
CA ILE A 113 10.24 -7.86 -3.83
C ILE A 113 9.22 -6.93 -3.20
N TYR A 114 9.44 -5.64 -3.44
CA TYR A 114 8.53 -4.56 -3.12
C TYR A 114 8.14 -3.87 -4.42
N GLU A 115 6.83 -3.73 -4.66
CA GLU A 115 6.28 -3.07 -5.85
C GLU A 115 5.63 -1.75 -5.46
N VAL A 116 5.70 -0.77 -6.35
CA VAL A 116 5.15 0.56 -6.14
C VAL A 116 3.66 0.52 -5.82
N SER A 117 3.28 1.19 -4.73
CA SER A 117 1.89 1.42 -4.34
C SER A 117 1.52 2.90 -4.46
N GLU A 118 2.48 3.80 -4.31
CA GLU A 118 2.33 5.25 -4.49
C GLU A 118 3.53 5.77 -5.29
N ALA A 119 3.28 6.26 -6.50
CA ALA A 119 4.31 6.57 -7.49
C ALA A 119 4.85 8.02 -7.40
N GLY A 120 4.56 8.73 -6.30
CA GLY A 120 5.14 10.04 -5.99
C GLY A 120 4.97 11.08 -7.09
N LYS A 121 6.03 11.26 -7.90
CA LYS A 121 6.14 12.30 -8.94
C LYS A 121 5.75 11.82 -10.34
N ALA A 122 5.21 10.61 -10.48
CA ALA A 122 4.74 10.11 -11.77
C ALA A 122 3.64 11.01 -12.36
N GLU A 123 3.64 11.17 -13.68
CA GLU A 123 2.57 11.86 -14.41
C GLU A 123 1.61 10.86 -15.06
N LYS A 124 2.11 9.65 -15.36
CA LYS A 124 1.39 8.56 -16.00
C LYS A 124 1.71 7.22 -15.40
N VAL A 125 0.88 6.23 -15.72
CA VAL A 125 1.11 4.84 -15.30
C VAL A 125 2.40 4.27 -15.91
N GLU A 126 2.73 4.60 -17.16
CA GLU A 126 3.98 4.17 -17.82
C GLU A 126 5.26 4.63 -17.08
N ASP A 127 5.19 5.72 -16.31
CA ASP A 127 6.36 6.26 -15.61
C ASP A 127 6.82 5.36 -14.45
N PHE A 128 5.96 4.46 -13.98
CA PHE A 128 6.29 3.56 -12.87
C PHE A 128 5.91 2.10 -13.13
N LEU A 129 4.90 1.78 -13.92
CA LEU A 129 4.45 0.40 -14.14
C LEU A 129 5.21 -0.22 -15.32
N ASP A 130 6.44 -0.65 -15.05
CA ASP A 130 7.37 -1.20 -16.05
C ASP A 130 6.99 -2.64 -16.49
N ILE A 131 5.85 -2.76 -17.18
CA ILE A 131 5.27 -4.02 -17.66
C ILE A 131 5.13 -4.08 -19.19
N GLU A 132 5.43 -3.01 -19.93
CA GLU A 132 5.36 -2.99 -21.40
C GLU A 132 6.20 -4.13 -22.00
N GLY A 133 5.58 -4.96 -22.85
CA GLY A 133 6.25 -6.10 -23.48
C GLY A 133 6.65 -7.23 -22.51
N LYS A 134 6.25 -7.16 -21.23
CA LYS A 134 6.59 -8.14 -20.19
C LYS A 134 5.38 -8.91 -19.69
N VAL A 135 4.17 -8.63 -20.19
CA VAL A 135 2.92 -9.29 -19.79
C VAL A 135 2.76 -10.63 -20.49
N ASN A 136 2.43 -11.66 -19.70
CA ASN A 136 2.01 -12.97 -20.17
C ASN A 136 0.49 -13.02 -20.37
N ARG A 137 -0.28 -12.63 -19.35
CA ARG A 137 -1.76 -12.60 -19.39
C ARG A 137 -2.34 -11.71 -18.29
N VAL A 138 -3.61 -11.35 -18.44
CA VAL A 138 -4.41 -10.66 -17.41
C VAL A 138 -5.52 -11.59 -16.94
N ILE A 139 -5.63 -11.79 -15.63
CA ILE A 139 -6.62 -12.69 -15.02
C ILE A 139 -7.55 -11.95 -14.08
N LEU A 140 -8.79 -12.43 -13.99
CA LEU A 140 -9.77 -12.06 -12.97
C LEU A 140 -9.70 -13.03 -11.81
N GLN A 141 -9.85 -12.52 -10.59
CA GLN A 141 -9.68 -13.29 -9.36
C GLN A 141 -10.82 -13.05 -8.36
N SER A 142 -11.08 -14.06 -7.54
CA SER A 142 -12.08 -13.98 -6.48
C SER A 142 -11.69 -12.95 -5.42
N GLU A 143 -12.66 -12.17 -4.97
CA GLU A 143 -12.52 -11.28 -3.80
C GLU A 143 -12.34 -12.08 -2.49
N GLU A 144 -12.84 -13.31 -2.42
CA GLU A 144 -12.84 -14.11 -1.18
C GLU A 144 -11.48 -14.77 -0.91
N ASP A 145 -10.87 -15.37 -1.93
CA ASP A 145 -9.71 -16.25 -1.76
C ASP A 145 -8.64 -16.08 -2.86
N LEU A 146 -8.80 -15.08 -3.73
CA LEU A 146 -7.87 -14.78 -4.82
C LEU A 146 -7.74 -15.89 -5.88
N SER A 147 -8.62 -16.89 -5.86
CA SER A 147 -8.66 -17.95 -6.85
C SER A 147 -8.98 -17.42 -8.25
N PHE A 148 -8.50 -18.13 -9.27
CA PHE A 148 -8.74 -17.80 -10.67
C PHE A 148 -10.24 -17.87 -11.01
N ILE A 149 -10.78 -16.79 -11.58
CA ILE A 149 -12.15 -16.71 -12.11
C ILE A 149 -12.15 -16.78 -13.63
N GLY A 150 -11.28 -16.02 -14.27
CA GLY A 150 -11.26 -15.87 -15.71
C GLY A 150 -9.98 -15.23 -16.21
N GLU A 151 -9.83 -15.20 -17.53
CA GLU A 151 -8.65 -14.66 -18.22
C GLU A 151 -9.13 -13.76 -19.34
N PHE A 152 -8.48 -12.61 -19.49
CA PHE A 152 -8.76 -11.71 -20.60
C PHE A 152 -8.34 -12.39 -21.90
N SER A 153 -9.10 -12.20 -22.97
CA SER A 153 -8.65 -12.61 -24.30
C SER A 153 -7.29 -11.97 -24.66
N GLU A 154 -6.51 -12.59 -25.55
CA GLU A 154 -5.21 -12.04 -25.97
C GLU A 154 -5.34 -10.61 -26.54
N VAL A 155 -6.41 -10.36 -27.30
CA VAL A 155 -6.71 -9.05 -27.88
C VAL A 155 -6.98 -8.03 -26.77
N HIS A 156 -7.85 -8.35 -25.82
CA HIS A 156 -8.15 -7.44 -24.71
C HIS A 156 -6.99 -7.30 -23.74
N THR A 157 -6.17 -8.32 -23.53
CA THR A 157 -4.93 -8.20 -22.76
C THR A 157 -4.02 -7.15 -23.38
N LYS A 158 -3.79 -7.22 -24.70
CA LYS A 158 -2.95 -6.24 -25.39
C LYS A 158 -3.54 -4.83 -25.30
N GLU A 159 -4.81 -4.67 -25.65
CA GLU A 159 -5.47 -3.34 -25.61
C GLU A 159 -5.51 -2.77 -24.19
N PHE A 160 -5.76 -3.62 -23.18
CA PHE A 160 -5.77 -3.23 -21.78
C PHE A 160 -4.43 -2.63 -21.36
N ILE A 161 -3.31 -3.30 -21.69
CA ILE A 161 -1.97 -2.83 -21.31
C ILE A 161 -1.58 -1.58 -22.08
N ASP A 162 -1.81 -1.56 -23.40
CA ASP A 162 -1.49 -0.40 -24.25
C ASP A 162 -2.22 0.87 -23.74
N GLU A 163 -3.49 0.74 -23.34
CA GLU A 163 -4.25 1.87 -22.80
C GLU A 163 -3.88 2.22 -21.36
N LEU A 164 -3.76 1.23 -20.47
CA LEU A 164 -3.46 1.44 -19.05
C LEU A 164 -2.20 2.29 -18.87
N LEU A 165 -1.13 1.96 -19.59
CA LEU A 165 0.16 2.63 -19.47
C LEU A 165 0.10 4.10 -19.86
N LEU A 166 -0.79 4.48 -20.77
CA LEU A 166 -0.94 5.86 -21.25
C LEU A 166 -1.82 6.73 -20.35
N LEU A 167 -2.52 6.13 -19.37
CA LEU A 167 -3.42 6.87 -18.49
C LEU A 167 -2.65 7.80 -17.54
N PRO A 168 -3.23 8.96 -17.19
CA PRO A 168 -2.63 9.85 -16.21
C PRO A 168 -2.59 9.19 -14.83
N TYR A 169 -1.51 9.42 -14.11
CA TYR A 169 -1.41 9.09 -12.70
C TYR A 169 -2.08 10.17 -11.87
N GLU A 170 -2.89 9.74 -10.91
CA GLU A 170 -3.57 10.55 -9.93
C GLU A 170 -3.20 10.00 -8.56
N GLU A 171 -2.56 10.83 -7.73
CA GLU A 171 -2.09 10.43 -6.40
C GLU A 171 -3.20 9.73 -5.61
N ALA A 172 -2.83 8.62 -4.95
CA ALA A 172 -3.76 7.78 -4.23
C ALA A 172 -4.42 8.56 -3.08
N GLY A 173 -5.72 8.81 -3.22
CA GLY A 173 -6.50 9.53 -2.21
C GLY A 173 -8.01 9.40 -2.39
N ARG A 174 -8.45 8.51 -3.31
CA ARG A 174 -9.87 8.26 -3.53
C ARG A 174 -10.33 7.16 -2.59
N THR A 175 -11.21 7.51 -1.65
CA THR A 175 -12.04 6.53 -0.96
C THR A 175 -12.98 5.90 -1.98
N THR A 176 -12.77 4.62 -2.26
CA THR A 176 -13.62 3.85 -3.18
C THR A 176 -14.42 2.82 -2.39
N GLU A 177 -15.73 3.03 -2.35
CA GLU A 177 -16.72 2.08 -1.82
C GLU A 177 -17.36 1.31 -2.99
N GLY A 178 -18.07 0.21 -2.70
CA GLY A 178 -18.79 -0.58 -3.70
C GLY A 178 -18.04 -1.81 -4.21
N LYS A 179 -18.58 -2.41 -5.30
CA LYS A 179 -18.07 -3.66 -5.90
C LYS A 179 -16.62 -3.48 -6.38
N ARG A 180 -15.79 -4.47 -6.06
CA ARG A 180 -14.37 -4.52 -6.46
C ARG A 180 -14.15 -5.68 -7.42
N VAL A 181 -13.32 -5.41 -8.42
CA VAL A 181 -12.86 -6.41 -9.38
C VAL A 181 -11.38 -6.63 -9.13
N PHE A 182 -11.02 -7.82 -8.66
CA PHE A 182 -9.64 -8.19 -8.45
C PHE A 182 -9.09 -8.73 -9.77
N PHE A 183 -7.96 -8.18 -10.19
CA PHE A 183 -7.26 -8.68 -11.36
C PHE A 183 -5.76 -8.75 -11.12
N GLY A 184 -5.12 -9.72 -11.78
CA GLY A 184 -3.69 -9.94 -11.75
C GLY A 184 -3.10 -9.80 -13.15
N ILE A 185 -1.96 -9.13 -13.26
CA ILE A 185 -1.15 -9.10 -14.48
C ILE A 185 0.02 -10.05 -14.25
N GLU A 186 -0.06 -11.23 -14.85
CA GLU A 186 1.03 -12.19 -14.83
C GLU A 186 2.09 -11.76 -15.85
N LEU A 187 3.34 -11.76 -15.44
CA LEU A 187 4.48 -11.36 -16.25
C LEU A 187 5.20 -12.59 -16.80
N THR A 188 5.92 -12.38 -17.89
CA THR A 188 6.69 -13.43 -18.60
C THR A 188 7.77 -14.11 -17.74
N ASP A 189 8.13 -13.49 -16.61
CA ASP A 189 9.08 -14.05 -15.66
C ASP A 189 8.40 -14.86 -14.53
N GLY A 190 7.08 -15.05 -14.62
CA GLY A 190 6.23 -15.79 -13.68
C GLY A 190 5.76 -14.99 -12.47
N SER A 191 6.22 -13.75 -12.28
CA SER A 191 5.69 -12.88 -11.21
C SER A 191 4.32 -12.33 -11.57
N MET A 192 3.56 -11.87 -10.57
CA MET A 192 2.25 -11.26 -10.77
C MET A 192 2.17 -9.96 -9.99
N THR A 193 1.73 -8.89 -10.65
CA THR A 193 1.28 -7.68 -9.97
C THR A 193 -0.24 -7.68 -9.92
N ARG A 194 -0.81 -7.36 -8.76
CA ARG A 194 -2.25 -7.42 -8.50
C ARG A 194 -2.80 -6.03 -8.26
N SER A 195 -3.97 -5.77 -8.80
CA SER A 195 -4.67 -4.51 -8.59
C SER A 195 -6.18 -4.71 -8.50
N LEU A 196 -6.86 -3.60 -8.29
CA LEU A 196 -8.30 -3.53 -8.05
C LEU A 196 -8.90 -2.55 -9.05
N TYR A 197 -10.06 -2.91 -9.59
CA TYR A 197 -10.88 -2.03 -10.41
C TYR A 197 -12.25 -1.84 -9.75
N TRP A 198 -12.75 -0.60 -9.72
CA TRP A 198 -14.09 -0.27 -9.24
C TRP A 198 -14.97 0.13 -10.43
N PRO A 199 -15.90 -0.74 -10.87
CA PRO A 199 -16.74 -0.46 -12.03
C PRO A 199 -17.55 0.84 -11.92
N GLU A 200 -18.03 1.16 -10.71
CA GLU A 200 -18.88 2.33 -10.47
C GLU A 200 -18.16 3.66 -10.71
N THR A 201 -16.87 3.74 -10.38
CA THR A 201 -16.07 4.97 -10.50
C THR A 201 -15.09 4.94 -11.66
N GLY A 202 -14.82 3.76 -12.19
CA GLY A 202 -13.74 3.53 -13.15
C GLY A 202 -12.35 3.53 -12.51
N TYR A 203 -12.21 3.66 -11.18
CA TYR A 203 -10.90 3.74 -10.55
C TYR A 203 -10.15 2.42 -10.65
N ILE A 204 -8.86 2.49 -10.97
CA ILE A 204 -7.92 1.37 -10.93
C ILE A 204 -6.88 1.67 -9.86
N ASN A 205 -6.57 0.69 -9.00
CA ASN A 205 -5.56 0.82 -7.93
C ASN A 205 -4.12 0.75 -8.46
N TYR A 206 -3.87 1.54 -9.50
CA TYR A 206 -2.57 2.07 -9.89
C TYR A 206 -2.59 3.60 -9.80
N GLY A 207 -3.55 4.17 -9.05
CA GLY A 207 -3.77 5.61 -8.99
C GLY A 207 -4.23 6.18 -10.33
N THR A 208 -5.24 5.59 -10.97
CA THR A 208 -5.76 6.12 -12.23
C THR A 208 -7.25 5.85 -12.42
N THR A 209 -7.85 6.48 -13.44
CA THR A 209 -9.24 6.25 -13.84
C THR A 209 -9.28 5.64 -15.23
N ALA A 210 -9.94 4.50 -15.37
CA ALA A 210 -10.13 3.79 -16.62
C ALA A 210 -10.72 4.69 -17.72
N SER A 211 -10.15 4.62 -18.91
CA SER A 211 -10.77 5.12 -20.13
C SER A 211 -12.11 4.42 -20.37
N GLU A 212 -12.94 4.97 -21.26
CA GLU A 212 -14.17 4.29 -21.64
C GLU A 212 -13.91 2.90 -22.25
N ARG A 213 -12.85 2.79 -23.04
CA ARG A 213 -12.47 1.53 -23.67
C ARG A 213 -11.98 0.49 -22.65
N LEU A 214 -11.22 0.89 -21.63
CA LEU A 214 -10.86 -0.02 -20.54
C LEU A 214 -12.07 -0.52 -19.76
N LYS A 215 -13.08 0.34 -19.52
CA LYS A 215 -14.33 -0.09 -18.88
C LYS A 215 -15.06 -1.13 -19.74
N GLU A 216 -15.17 -0.90 -21.05
CA GLU A 216 -15.77 -1.86 -21.98
C GLU A 216 -15.03 -3.20 -21.96
N ILE A 217 -13.70 -3.19 -21.89
CA ILE A 217 -12.88 -4.42 -21.78
C ILE A 217 -13.21 -5.15 -20.48
N PHE A 218 -13.18 -4.46 -19.32
CA PHE A 218 -13.54 -5.08 -18.05
C PHE A 218 -14.96 -5.65 -18.06
N GLU A 219 -15.95 -4.90 -18.57
CA GLU A 219 -17.33 -5.37 -18.66
C GLU A 219 -17.47 -6.63 -19.53
N ALA A 220 -16.79 -6.66 -20.68
CA ALA A 220 -16.80 -7.80 -21.58
C ALA A 220 -16.19 -9.05 -20.93
N GLU A 221 -15.03 -8.92 -20.29
CA GLU A 221 -14.29 -10.03 -19.70
C GLU A 221 -14.94 -10.54 -18.40
N MET A 222 -15.49 -9.64 -17.58
CA MET A 222 -16.30 -10.01 -16.41
C MET A 222 -17.55 -10.80 -16.82
N LYS A 223 -18.25 -10.34 -17.86
CA LYS A 223 -19.44 -11.03 -18.37
C LYS A 223 -19.10 -12.40 -18.94
N ALA A 224 -18.00 -12.52 -19.69
CA ALA A 224 -17.54 -13.79 -20.24
C ALA A 224 -17.18 -14.80 -19.14
N SER A 225 -16.68 -14.31 -18.00
CA SER A 225 -16.19 -15.13 -16.89
C SER A 225 -17.22 -15.38 -15.78
N ASN A 226 -18.43 -14.82 -15.91
CA ASN A 226 -19.47 -14.82 -14.85
C ASN A 226 -18.97 -14.27 -13.49
N TYR A 227 -18.23 -13.17 -13.54
CA TYR A 227 -17.64 -12.49 -12.37
C TYR A 227 -18.66 -11.77 -11.45
#